data_AF-A0A951ITS2-F1
#
_entry.id   AF-A0A951ITS2-F1
#
_cell.length_a   1.000
_cell.length_b   1.000
_cell.length_c   1.000
_cell.angle_alpha   90.00
_cell.angle_beta   90.00
_cell.angle_gamma   90.00
#
_symmetry.space_group_name_H-M   'P 1'
#
loop_
_entity.id
_entity.type
_entity.pdbx_description
1 polymer ?
#
loop_
_entity_poly.entity_id
_entity_poly.type
_entity_poly.pdbx_seq_one_letter_code
_entity_poly.pdbx_strand_id
1 'polypeptide(L)'
;MRRRKIQSAKVKIALVLTFLVIIIFGKNLFERKNFNELGDSFISFYEDRLVVESYIFSISEKLFRIKLLINHCEFESDYTNTVQEISDYEQRILRLVKEFEKTQLTTTEEQFLNDFKRIISDNLRIADYTLLYSVEKGINEQKVKEYNSYIERALRDLEKLSQIQVNEGQKLAMNSDKVVNRSKIWSQFELAALIILLGIIYFLIYSSKSVSNEI
;
A
#
# COMPACT_ATOMS: atom_id res chain seq x y z
N MET A 1 -20.18 -37.86 -53.50
CA MET A 1 -19.62 -38.13 -52.15
C MET A 1 -18.57 -37.11 -51.67
N ARG A 2 -17.64 -36.65 -52.53
CA ARG A 2 -16.53 -35.74 -52.17
C ARG A 2 -16.96 -34.36 -51.61
N ARG A 3 -18.00 -33.72 -52.18
CA ARG A 3 -18.56 -32.43 -51.70
C ARG A 3 -19.13 -32.48 -50.27
N ARG A 4 -19.82 -33.56 -49.87
CA ARG A 4 -20.37 -33.72 -48.50
C ARG A 4 -19.26 -33.87 -47.42
N LYS A 5 -18.16 -34.58 -47.72
CA LYS A 5 -16.99 -34.69 -46.83
C LYS A 5 -16.29 -33.34 -46.60
N ILE A 6 -16.24 -32.49 -47.62
CA ILE A 6 -15.62 -31.16 -47.52
C ILE A 6 -16.48 -30.21 -46.69
N GLN A 7 -17.81 -30.27 -46.83
CA GLN A 7 -18.73 -29.47 -46.02
C GLN A 7 -18.68 -29.82 -44.53
N SER A 8 -18.60 -31.11 -44.17
CA SER A 8 -18.47 -31.50 -42.77
C SER A 8 -17.13 -31.09 -42.14
N ALA A 9 -16.05 -31.05 -42.92
CA ALA A 9 -14.76 -30.53 -42.46
C ALA A 9 -14.82 -29.01 -42.17
N LYS A 10 -15.47 -28.23 -43.05
CA LYS A 10 -15.64 -26.78 -42.85
C LYS A 10 -16.43 -26.45 -41.58
N VAL A 11 -17.50 -27.21 -41.28
CA VAL A 11 -18.29 -27.04 -40.05
C VAL A 11 -17.46 -27.36 -38.79
N LYS A 12 -16.64 -28.41 -38.82
CA LYS A 12 -15.73 -28.73 -37.70
C LYS A 12 -14.73 -27.60 -37.46
N ILE A 13 -14.13 -27.06 -38.51
CA ILE A 13 -13.17 -25.93 -38.39
C ILE A 13 -13.88 -24.68 -37.86
N ALA A 14 -15.09 -24.37 -38.35
CA ALA A 14 -15.88 -23.25 -37.85
C ALA A 14 -16.18 -23.38 -36.34
N LEU A 15 -16.55 -24.57 -35.87
CA LEU A 15 -16.75 -24.85 -34.45
C LEU A 15 -15.48 -24.62 -33.61
N VAL A 16 -14.32 -25.08 -34.10
CA VAL A 16 -13.03 -24.83 -33.42
C VAL A 16 -12.72 -23.34 -33.35
N LEU A 17 -12.95 -22.59 -34.43
CA LEU A 17 -12.74 -21.14 -34.47
C LEU A 17 -13.67 -20.41 -33.49
N THR A 18 -14.95 -20.74 -33.48
CA THR A 18 -15.91 -20.15 -32.54
C THR A 18 -15.49 -20.41 -31.09
N PHE A 19 -15.06 -21.64 -30.78
CA PHE A 19 -14.57 -21.98 -29.45
C PHE A 19 -13.31 -21.18 -29.07
N LEU A 20 -12.37 -21.01 -30.00
CA LEU A 20 -11.15 -20.24 -29.78
C LEU A 20 -11.47 -18.75 -29.50
N VAL A 21 -12.43 -18.16 -30.21
CA VAL A 21 -12.91 -16.79 -29.94
C VAL A 21 -13.54 -16.69 -28.56
N ILE A 22 -14.36 -17.66 -28.15
CA ILE A 22 -14.97 -17.68 -26.81
C ILE A 22 -13.89 -17.71 -25.72
N ILE A 23 -12.83 -18.51 -25.90
CA ILE A 23 -11.70 -18.55 -24.96
C ILE A 23 -10.99 -17.20 -24.87
N ILE A 24 -10.67 -16.59 -26.01
CA ILE A 24 -10.02 -15.27 -26.06
C ILE A 24 -10.89 -14.23 -25.35
N PHE A 25 -12.19 -14.21 -25.63
CA PHE A 25 -13.12 -13.30 -24.99
C PHE A 25 -13.23 -13.53 -23.48
N GLY A 26 -13.32 -14.79 -23.04
CA GLY A 26 -13.30 -15.14 -21.62
C GLY A 26 -12.02 -14.69 -20.91
N LYS A 27 -10.87 -14.84 -21.57
CA LYS A 27 -9.57 -14.36 -21.07
C LYS A 27 -9.57 -12.83 -20.94
N ASN A 28 -10.11 -12.09 -21.89
CA ASN A 28 -10.23 -10.63 -21.81
C ASN A 28 -11.05 -10.20 -20.58
N LEU A 29 -12.15 -10.91 -20.27
CA LEU A 29 -12.93 -10.66 -19.05
C LEU A 29 -12.13 -10.93 -17.78
N PHE A 30 -11.27 -11.96 -17.78
CA PHE A 30 -10.40 -12.26 -16.64
C PHE A 30 -9.29 -11.21 -16.46
N GLU A 31 -8.73 -10.68 -17.54
CA GLU A 31 -7.73 -9.60 -17.48
C GLU A 31 -8.27 -8.32 -16.85
N ARG A 32 -9.55 -7.99 -17.08
CA ARG A 32 -10.19 -6.87 -16.37
C ARG A 32 -10.16 -7.04 -14.85
N LYS A 33 -10.30 -8.27 -14.34
CA LYS A 33 -10.18 -8.54 -12.91
C LYS A 33 -8.76 -8.32 -12.41
N ASN A 34 -7.75 -8.81 -13.15
CA ASN A 34 -6.34 -8.57 -12.81
C ASN A 34 -6.01 -7.07 -12.80
N PHE A 35 -6.59 -6.28 -13.72
CA PHE A 35 -6.38 -4.84 -13.75
C PHE A 35 -6.99 -4.13 -12.54
N ASN A 36 -8.19 -4.54 -12.11
CA ASN A 36 -8.80 -4.02 -10.89
C ASN A 36 -7.98 -4.39 -9.64
N GLU A 37 -7.49 -5.63 -9.54
CA GLU A 37 -6.62 -6.08 -8.44
C GLU A 37 -5.33 -5.25 -8.34
N LEU A 38 -4.75 -4.87 -9.50
CA LEU A 38 -3.62 -3.94 -9.55
C LEU A 38 -4.00 -2.52 -9.09
N GLY A 39 -5.17 -2.03 -9.49
CA GLY A 39 -5.70 -0.75 -9.05
C GLY A 39 -5.89 -0.70 -7.52
N ASP A 40 -6.52 -1.73 -6.96
CA ASP A 40 -6.77 -1.84 -5.52
C ASP A 40 -5.45 -1.94 -4.74
N SER A 41 -4.47 -2.69 -5.26
CA SER A 41 -3.13 -2.80 -4.68
C SER A 41 -2.40 -1.44 -4.67
N PHE A 42 -2.57 -0.64 -5.72
CA PHE A 42 -1.99 0.71 -5.79
C PHE A 42 -2.66 1.67 -4.80
N ILE A 43 -4.00 1.64 -4.69
CA ILE A 43 -4.74 2.45 -3.72
C ILE A 43 -4.30 2.10 -2.29
N SER A 44 -4.22 0.81 -1.95
CA SER A 44 -3.77 0.40 -0.62
C SER A 44 -2.29 0.77 -0.38
N PHE A 45 -1.42 0.63 -1.37
CA PHE A 45 -0.03 1.08 -1.25
C PHE A 45 0.06 2.59 -0.97
N TYR A 46 -0.76 3.41 -1.64
CA TYR A 46 -0.78 4.85 -1.43
C TYR A 46 -1.40 5.24 -0.08
N GLU A 47 -2.65 4.87 0.16
CA GLU A 47 -3.43 5.28 1.34
C GLU A 47 -2.94 4.60 2.63
N ASP A 48 -2.69 3.28 2.60
CA ASP A 48 -2.38 2.53 3.82
C ASP A 48 -0.89 2.44 4.12
N ARG A 49 0.01 2.60 3.13
CA ARG A 49 1.46 2.47 3.35
C ARG A 49 2.18 3.81 3.22
N LEU A 50 2.04 4.52 2.11
CA LEU A 50 2.78 5.76 1.89
C LEU A 50 2.27 6.94 2.75
N VAL A 51 0.95 7.13 2.82
CA VAL A 51 0.35 8.19 3.66
C VAL A 51 0.61 7.92 5.14
N VAL A 52 0.55 6.65 5.57
CA VAL A 52 0.87 6.25 6.94
C VAL A 52 2.33 6.54 7.29
N GLU A 53 3.28 6.29 6.40
CA GLU A 53 4.69 6.69 6.61
C GLU A 53 4.83 8.20 6.82
N SER A 54 4.02 9.02 6.11
CA SER A 54 3.99 10.46 6.33
C SER A 54 3.50 10.83 7.74
N TYR A 55 2.53 10.08 8.28
CA TYR A 55 2.09 10.24 9.67
C TYR A 55 3.19 9.86 10.65
N ILE A 56 3.84 8.70 10.47
CA ILE A 56 4.94 8.23 11.33
C ILE A 56 6.09 9.24 11.35
N PHE A 57 6.47 9.76 10.19
CA PHE A 57 7.49 10.80 10.07
C PHE A 57 7.07 12.09 10.79
N SER A 58 5.85 12.56 10.55
CA SER A 58 5.31 13.79 11.16
C SER A 58 5.18 13.69 12.68
N ILE A 59 4.88 12.50 13.21
CA ILE A 59 4.84 12.22 14.65
C ILE A 59 6.26 12.23 15.21
N SER A 60 7.20 11.55 14.55
CA SER A 60 8.61 11.49 14.95
C SER A 60 9.21 12.89 15.06
N GLU A 61 8.97 13.76 14.08
CA GLU A 61 9.42 15.16 14.10
C GLU A 61 8.90 15.90 15.34
N LYS A 62 7.62 15.73 15.69
CA LYS A 62 7.01 16.39 16.86
C LYS A 62 7.58 15.85 18.17
N LEU A 63 7.83 14.55 18.26
CA LEU A 63 8.52 13.96 19.41
C LEU A 63 9.94 14.51 19.57
N PHE A 64 10.67 14.70 18.46
CA PHE A 64 11.98 15.36 18.51
C PHE A 64 11.88 16.81 18.98
N ARG A 65 10.87 17.57 18.53
CA ARG A 65 10.65 18.95 19.01
C ARG A 65 10.34 18.99 20.50
N ILE A 66 9.47 18.11 20.99
CA ILE A 66 9.19 17.97 22.43
C ILE A 66 10.49 17.65 23.18
N LYS A 67 11.30 16.71 22.67
CA LYS A 67 12.59 16.34 23.27
C LYS A 67 13.55 17.52 23.36
N LEU A 68 13.60 18.38 22.34
CA LEU A 68 14.43 19.58 22.36
C LEU A 68 13.99 20.54 23.46
N LEU A 69 12.69 20.80 23.59
CA LEU A 69 12.14 21.67 24.64
C LEU A 69 12.46 21.12 26.03
N ILE A 70 12.27 19.81 26.25
CA ILE A 70 12.58 19.16 27.53
C ILE A 70 14.07 19.26 27.89
N ASN A 71 14.97 19.06 26.91
CA ASN A 71 16.41 19.08 27.15
C ASN A 71 16.99 20.49 27.33
N HIS A 72 16.30 21.53 26.85
CA HIS A 72 16.72 22.92 26.99
C HIS A 72 15.87 23.68 28.02
N CYS A 73 15.27 22.96 28.98
CA CYS A 73 14.34 23.53 29.95
C CYS A 73 14.94 24.64 30.84
N GLU A 74 16.26 24.70 30.98
CA GLU A 74 16.98 25.75 31.70
C GLU A 74 17.08 27.09 30.96
N PHE A 75 16.95 27.09 29.63
CA PHE A 75 17.08 28.29 28.80
C PHE A 75 15.73 28.98 28.52
N GLU A 76 14.63 28.29 28.82
CA GLU A 76 13.29 28.84 28.65
C GLU A 76 12.96 29.80 29.78
N SER A 77 12.67 31.06 29.42
CA SER A 77 12.32 32.10 30.38
C SER A 77 10.80 32.25 30.56
N ASP A 78 10.01 31.74 29.62
CA ASP A 78 8.55 31.70 29.67
C ASP A 78 8.03 30.26 29.63
N TYR A 79 8.01 29.63 30.80
CA TYR A 79 7.56 28.24 30.98
C TYR A 79 6.10 28.03 30.53
N THR A 80 5.26 29.06 30.60
CA THR A 80 3.84 28.94 30.22
C THR A 80 3.73 28.72 28.71
N ASN A 81 4.52 29.45 27.93
CA ASN A 81 4.58 29.26 26.48
C ASN A 81 5.14 27.88 26.12
N THR A 82 6.18 27.41 26.82
CA THR A 82 6.75 26.09 26.55
C THR A 82 5.75 24.94 26.80
N VAL A 83 4.98 25.00 27.89
CA VAL A 83 3.90 24.01 28.15
C VAL A 83 2.88 24.03 27.04
N GLN A 84 2.47 25.23 26.61
CA GLN A 84 1.48 25.38 25.55
C GLN A 84 1.98 24.81 24.22
N GLU A 85 3.26 25.01 23.89
CA GLU A 85 3.88 24.46 22.68
C GLU A 85 3.97 22.93 22.72
N ILE A 86 4.42 22.36 23.84
CA ILE A 86 4.46 20.90 24.05
C ILE A 86 3.06 20.30 23.92
N SER A 87 2.07 20.90 24.59
CA SER A 87 0.67 20.45 24.52
C SER A 87 0.12 20.52 23.09
N ASP A 88 0.47 21.54 22.30
CA ASP A 88 0.07 21.60 20.88
C ASP A 88 0.70 20.46 20.06
N TYR A 89 1.99 20.16 20.26
CA TYR A 89 2.62 19.01 19.61
C TYR A 89 1.96 17.69 20.01
N GLU A 90 1.69 17.47 21.29
CA GLU A 90 0.98 16.27 21.78
C GLU A 90 -0.40 16.12 21.14
N GLN A 91 -1.19 17.20 21.08
CA GLN A 91 -2.51 17.18 20.46
C GLN A 91 -2.44 16.87 18.96
N ARG A 92 -1.44 17.42 18.26
CA ARG A 92 -1.20 17.11 16.84
C ARG A 92 -0.79 15.65 16.65
N ILE A 93 0.05 15.10 17.54
CA ILE A 93 0.41 13.67 17.54
C ILE A 93 -0.85 12.82 17.68
N LEU A 94 -1.69 13.08 18.69
CA LEU A 94 -2.93 12.33 18.89
C LEU A 94 -3.89 12.41 17.71
N ARG A 95 -3.93 13.56 17.02
CA ARG A 95 -4.72 13.74 15.80
C ARG A 95 -4.18 12.87 14.65
N LEU A 96 -2.88 12.84 14.45
CA LEU A 96 -2.23 11.97 13.44
C LEU A 96 -2.42 10.49 13.76
N VAL A 97 -2.32 10.10 15.04
CA VAL A 97 -2.62 8.73 15.49
C VAL A 97 -4.07 8.36 15.14
N LYS A 98 -5.03 9.27 15.35
CA LYS A 98 -6.43 9.02 14.98
C LYS A 98 -6.65 8.86 13.48
N GLU A 99 -5.90 9.57 12.64
CA GLU A 99 -5.95 9.36 11.18
C GLU A 99 -5.30 8.03 10.79
N PHE A 100 -4.19 7.66 11.44
CA PHE A 100 -3.57 6.34 11.27
C PHE A 100 -4.55 5.22 11.68
N GLU A 101 -5.28 5.35 12.78
CA GLU A 101 -6.29 4.35 13.22
C GLU A 101 -7.42 4.10 12.20
N LYS A 102 -7.63 4.97 11.21
CA LYS A 102 -8.65 4.80 10.16
C LYS A 102 -8.14 3.99 8.96
N THR A 103 -6.84 3.74 8.84
CA THR A 103 -6.26 2.99 7.73
C THR A 103 -6.38 1.48 7.98
N GLN A 104 -6.01 0.67 6.98
CA GLN A 104 -6.04 -0.78 7.12
C GLN A 104 -4.84 -1.29 7.93
N LEU A 105 -5.02 -1.32 9.25
CA LEU A 105 -4.05 -1.87 10.18
C LEU A 105 -4.00 -3.40 10.13
N THR A 106 -2.78 -3.93 10.12
CA THR A 106 -2.50 -5.30 10.51
C THR A 106 -2.61 -5.45 12.03
N THR A 107 -2.81 -6.69 12.50
CA THR A 107 -2.86 -6.99 13.94
C THR A 107 -1.60 -6.54 14.68
N THR A 108 -0.43 -6.64 14.04
CA THR A 108 0.84 -6.21 14.63
C THR A 108 0.92 -4.68 14.72
N GLU A 109 0.47 -3.95 13.69
CA GLU A 109 0.43 -2.48 13.71
C GLU A 109 -0.52 -1.96 14.77
N GLU A 110 -1.71 -2.56 14.89
CA GLU A 110 -2.68 -2.19 15.92
C GLU A 110 -2.08 -2.33 17.33
N GLN A 111 -1.31 -3.39 17.59
CA GLN A 111 -0.61 -3.58 18.87
C GLN A 111 0.41 -2.46 19.13
N PHE A 112 1.32 -2.19 18.20
CA PHE A 112 2.33 -1.14 18.36
C PHE A 112 1.72 0.26 18.44
N LEU A 113 0.66 0.55 17.68
CA LEU A 113 -0.01 1.84 17.70
C LEU A 113 -0.75 2.07 19.03
N ASN A 114 -1.37 1.03 19.59
CA ASN A 114 -1.99 1.09 20.90
C ASN A 114 -0.96 1.29 22.02
N ASP A 115 0.19 0.60 21.95
CA ASP A 115 1.30 0.78 22.89
C ASP A 115 1.84 2.21 22.82
N PHE A 116 2.07 2.72 21.62
CA PHE A 116 2.49 4.09 21.37
C PHE A 116 1.51 5.10 21.97
N LYS A 117 0.21 4.94 21.71
CA LYS A 117 -0.85 5.82 22.21
C LYS A 117 -0.91 5.88 23.73
N ARG A 118 -0.69 4.75 24.41
CA ARG A 118 -0.57 4.70 25.88
C ARG A 118 0.64 5.49 26.37
N ILE A 119 1.80 5.37 25.73
CA ILE A 119 2.98 6.16 26.09
C ILE A 119 2.69 7.67 25.96
N ILE A 120 2.07 8.09 24.85
CA ILE A 120 1.71 9.51 24.69
C ILE A 120 0.74 9.97 25.78
N SER A 121 -0.32 9.20 26.04
CA SER A 121 -1.42 9.63 26.91
C SER A 121 -1.10 9.56 28.40
N ASP A 122 -0.36 8.53 28.80
CA ASP A 122 -0.15 8.19 30.21
C ASP A 122 1.20 8.68 30.73
N ASN A 123 2.20 8.83 29.85
CA ASN A 123 3.58 9.09 30.26
C ASN A 123 4.18 10.40 29.74
N LEU A 124 3.71 10.90 28.59
CA LEU A 124 4.31 12.09 27.97
C LEU A 124 3.53 13.39 28.18
N ARG A 125 2.30 13.35 28.68
CA ARG A 125 1.52 14.58 28.93
C ARG A 125 2.18 15.46 29.99
N ILE A 126 2.81 16.54 29.54
CA ILE A 126 3.37 17.55 30.45
C ILE A 126 2.23 18.46 30.91
N ALA A 127 1.66 18.12 32.07
CA ALA A 127 0.65 18.97 32.72
C ALA A 127 1.28 20.17 33.46
N ASP A 128 2.56 20.05 33.85
CA ASP A 128 3.27 21.05 34.63
C ASP A 128 4.78 21.03 34.33
N TYR A 129 5.30 22.12 33.76
CA TYR A 129 6.72 22.26 33.44
C TYR A 129 7.61 22.41 34.67
N THR A 130 7.05 22.82 35.80
CA THR A 130 7.81 23.00 37.05
C THR A 130 8.35 21.66 37.58
N LEU A 131 7.81 20.54 37.10
CA LEU A 131 8.34 19.19 37.33
C LEU A 131 9.72 18.98 36.68
N LEU A 132 10.02 19.71 35.60
CA LEU A 132 11.28 19.63 34.84
C LEU A 132 12.29 20.67 35.32
N TYR A 133 11.84 21.89 35.58
CA TYR A 133 12.72 23.00 35.98
C TYR A 133 11.99 23.96 36.92
N SER A 134 12.69 24.47 37.93
CA SER A 134 12.23 25.63 38.71
C SER A 134 13.38 26.57 39.02
N VAL A 135 13.10 27.86 39.11
CA VAL A 135 14.13 28.88 39.45
C VAL A 135 14.78 28.59 40.82
N GLU A 136 14.02 28.04 41.76
CA GLU A 136 14.51 27.75 43.12
C GLU A 136 15.36 26.48 43.21
N LYS A 137 15.02 25.43 42.45
CA LYS A 137 15.66 24.10 42.55
C LYS A 137 16.54 23.73 41.36
N GLY A 138 16.55 24.55 40.31
CA GLY A 138 17.21 24.24 39.04
C GLY A 138 16.50 23.11 38.28
N ILE A 139 17.27 22.42 37.43
CA ILE A 139 16.79 21.30 36.61
C ILE A 139 16.54 20.06 37.49
N ASN A 140 15.40 19.41 37.27
CA ASN A 140 15.13 18.07 37.77
C ASN A 140 15.62 17.02 36.78
N GLU A 141 16.92 16.69 36.85
CA GLU A 141 17.56 15.76 35.92
C GLU A 141 16.87 14.38 35.88
N GLN A 142 16.35 13.92 37.01
CA GLN A 142 15.64 12.64 37.09
C GLN A 142 14.38 12.68 36.23
N LYS A 143 13.59 13.76 36.32
CA LYS A 143 12.37 13.90 35.51
C LYS A 143 12.67 14.11 34.03
N VAL A 144 13.67 14.92 33.70
CA VAL A 144 14.14 15.08 32.31
C VAL A 144 14.55 13.73 31.71
N LYS A 145 15.29 12.90 32.47
CA LYS A 145 15.70 11.56 32.03
C LYS A 145 14.51 10.61 31.87
N GLU A 146 13.52 10.68 32.76
CA GLU A 146 12.28 9.89 32.69
C GLU A 146 11.49 10.22 31.40
N TYR A 147 11.24 11.50 31.13
CA TYR A 147 10.57 11.93 29.90
C TYR A 147 11.33 11.51 28.65
N ASN A 148 12.65 11.71 28.63
CA ASN A 148 13.49 11.25 27.53
C ASN A 148 13.36 9.74 27.30
N SER A 149 13.29 8.93 28.36
CA SER A 149 13.11 7.48 28.25
C SER A 149 11.79 7.11 27.56
N TYR A 150 10.70 7.82 27.88
CA TYR A 150 9.41 7.62 27.22
C TYR A 150 9.42 8.07 25.76
N ILE A 151 10.03 9.21 25.44
CA ILE A 151 10.18 9.67 24.04
C ILE A 151 10.99 8.65 23.23
N GLU A 152 12.11 8.17 23.77
CA GLU A 152 12.93 7.16 23.11
C GLU A 152 12.18 5.84 22.89
N ARG A 153 11.31 5.45 23.83
CA ARG A 153 10.45 4.28 23.64
C ARG A 153 9.43 4.52 22.54
N ALA A 154 8.77 5.68 22.53
CA ALA A 154 7.80 6.05 21.51
C ALA A 154 8.43 6.09 20.11
N LEU A 155 9.65 6.64 19.97
CA LEU A 155 10.40 6.65 18.71
C LEU A 155 10.76 5.24 18.24
N ARG A 156 11.14 4.33 19.15
CA ARG A 156 11.37 2.91 18.79
C ARG A 156 10.11 2.20 18.33
N ASP A 157 8.95 2.49 18.92
CA ASP A 157 7.68 1.92 18.47
C ASP A 157 7.30 2.44 17.07
N LEU A 158 7.56 3.73 16.78
CA LEU A 158 7.40 4.30 15.44
C LEU A 158 8.37 3.69 14.41
N GLU A 159 9.63 3.44 14.80
CA GLU A 159 10.60 2.77 13.94
C GLU A 159 10.12 1.36 13.57
N LYS A 160 9.59 0.60 14.53
CA LYS A 160 9.01 -0.72 14.27
C LYS A 160 7.78 -0.65 13.37
N LEU A 161 6.90 0.33 13.61
CA LEU A 161 5.74 0.57 12.73
C LEU A 161 6.19 0.86 11.30
N SER A 162 7.23 1.68 11.11
CA SER A 162 7.77 1.99 9.79
C SER A 162 8.39 0.78 9.10
N GLN A 163 9.14 -0.05 9.85
CA GLN A 163 9.64 -1.32 9.32
C GLN A 163 8.51 -2.25 8.86
N ILE A 164 7.39 -2.29 9.59
CA ILE A 164 6.21 -3.05 9.18
C ILE A 164 5.61 -2.46 7.90
N GLN A 165 5.46 -1.13 7.79
CA GLN A 165 4.97 -0.48 6.56
C GLN A 165 5.80 -0.84 5.33
N VAL A 166 7.13 -0.79 5.44
CA VAL A 166 8.05 -1.14 4.35
C VAL A 166 7.87 -2.61 3.94
N ASN A 167 7.76 -3.51 4.90
CA ASN A 167 7.55 -4.94 4.64
C ASN A 167 6.19 -5.22 3.97
N GLU A 168 5.10 -4.61 4.45
CA GLU A 168 3.79 -4.75 3.84
C GLU A 168 3.73 -4.10 2.45
N GLY A 169 4.37 -2.94 2.28
CA GLY A 169 4.53 -2.28 0.98
C GLY A 169 5.28 -3.16 -0.03
N GLN A 170 6.34 -3.84 0.40
CA GLN A 170 7.07 -4.79 -0.44
C GLN A 170 6.21 -5.99 -0.84
N LYS A 171 5.37 -6.52 0.07
CA LYS A 171 4.43 -7.60 -0.26
C LYS A 171 3.43 -7.17 -1.33
N LEU A 172 2.85 -5.97 -1.20
CA LEU A 172 1.92 -5.41 -2.21
C LEU A 172 2.60 -5.24 -3.58
N ALA A 173 3.83 -4.73 -3.60
CA ALA A 173 4.62 -4.60 -4.83
C ALA A 173 4.90 -5.96 -5.48
N MET A 174 5.39 -6.93 -4.70
CA MET A 174 5.68 -8.28 -5.19
C MET A 174 4.43 -9.01 -5.71
N ASN A 175 3.27 -8.80 -5.08
CA ASN A 175 2.02 -9.38 -5.55
C ASN A 175 1.56 -8.72 -6.86
N SER A 176 1.68 -7.39 -6.97
CA SER A 176 1.41 -6.66 -8.20
C SER A 176 2.30 -7.14 -9.36
N ASP A 177 3.59 -7.33 -9.12
CA ASP A 177 4.53 -7.87 -10.11
C ASP A 177 4.14 -9.26 -10.61
N LYS A 178 3.66 -10.14 -9.71
CA LYS A 178 3.16 -11.47 -10.10
C LYS A 178 1.94 -11.35 -11.01
N VAL A 179 1.00 -10.46 -10.71
CA VAL A 179 -0.20 -10.23 -11.52
C VAL A 179 0.17 -9.68 -12.90
N VAL A 180 1.11 -8.73 -12.97
CA VAL A 180 1.63 -8.16 -14.22
C VAL A 180 2.34 -9.23 -15.06
N ASN A 181 3.27 -9.98 -14.47
CA ASN A 181 4.03 -11.01 -15.19
C ASN A 181 3.12 -12.12 -15.72
N ARG A 182 2.15 -12.58 -14.92
CA ARG A 182 1.12 -13.54 -15.35
C ARG A 182 0.34 -12.99 -16.54
N SER A 183 -0.13 -11.75 -16.46
CA SER A 183 -0.91 -11.11 -17.53
C SER A 183 -0.09 -10.93 -18.81
N LYS A 184 1.20 -10.58 -18.70
CA LYS A 184 2.13 -10.47 -19.84
C LYS A 184 2.30 -11.79 -20.58
N ILE A 185 2.53 -12.89 -19.85
CA ILE A 185 2.66 -14.23 -20.45
C ILE A 185 1.36 -14.62 -21.17
N TRP A 186 0.20 -14.41 -20.54
CA TRP A 186 -1.10 -14.71 -21.16
C TRP A 186 -1.39 -13.86 -22.40
N SER A 187 -1.00 -12.58 -22.39
CA SER A 187 -1.13 -11.69 -23.55
C SER A 187 -0.30 -12.18 -24.73
N GLN A 188 0.91 -12.71 -24.51
CA GLN A 188 1.72 -13.28 -25.58
C GLN A 188 1.08 -14.52 -26.21
N PHE A 189 0.50 -15.41 -25.41
CA PHE A 189 -0.25 -16.57 -25.92
C PHE A 189 -1.48 -16.16 -26.71
N GLU A 190 -2.21 -15.14 -26.25
CA GLU A 190 -3.37 -14.60 -26.97
C GLU A 190 -2.97 -14.02 -28.32
N LEU A 191 -1.89 -13.25 -28.39
CA LEU A 191 -1.38 -12.71 -29.65
C LEU A 191 -1.03 -13.83 -30.64
N ALA A 192 -0.33 -14.87 -30.18
CA ALA A 192 -0.01 -16.03 -31.00
C ALA A 192 -1.29 -16.75 -31.49
N ALA A 193 -2.28 -16.94 -30.61
CA ALA A 193 -3.56 -17.55 -30.95
C ALA A 193 -4.34 -16.72 -31.98
N LEU A 194 -4.31 -15.39 -31.89
CA LEU A 194 -4.91 -14.48 -32.87
C LEU A 194 -4.26 -14.60 -34.24
N ILE A 195 -2.92 -14.68 -34.31
CA ILE A 195 -2.19 -14.87 -35.58
C ILE A 195 -2.58 -16.21 -36.23
N ILE A 196 -2.63 -17.30 -35.44
CA ILE A 196 -3.04 -18.62 -35.93
C ILE A 196 -4.49 -18.57 -36.44
N LEU A 197 -5.39 -17.92 -35.71
CA LEU A 197 -6.79 -17.76 -36.10
C LEU A 197 -6.92 -17.01 -37.44
N LEU A 198 -6.20 -15.91 -37.62
CA LEU A 198 -6.15 -15.18 -38.89
C LEU A 198 -5.64 -16.06 -40.04
N GLY A 199 -4.60 -16.86 -39.80
CA GLY A 199 -4.06 -17.80 -40.78
C GLY A 199 -5.08 -18.87 -41.21
N ILE A 200 -5.82 -19.45 -40.26
CA ILE A 200 -6.88 -20.43 -40.55
C ILE A 200 -8.02 -19.79 -41.36
N ILE A 201 -8.45 -18.60 -40.99
CA ILE A 201 -9.50 -17.86 -41.72
C ILE A 201 -9.05 -17.59 -43.15
N TYR A 202 -7.83 -17.10 -43.35
CA TYR A 202 -7.26 -16.84 -44.67
C TYR A 202 -7.23 -18.11 -45.54
N PHE A 203 -6.75 -19.23 -44.97
CA PHE A 203 -6.73 -20.53 -45.65
C PHE A 203 -8.14 -21.00 -46.07
N LEU A 204 -9.13 -20.86 -45.18
CA LEU A 204 -10.52 -21.22 -45.49
C LEU A 204 -11.11 -20.41 -46.65
N ILE A 205 -10.86 -19.09 -46.66
CA ILE A 205 -11.35 -18.19 -47.72
C ILE A 205 -10.74 -18.61 -49.06
N TYR A 206 -9.41 -18.79 -49.11
CA TYR A 206 -8.70 -19.15 -50.34
C TYR A 206 -9.11 -20.54 -50.86
N SER A 207 -9.20 -21.54 -49.98
CA SER A 207 -9.68 -22.88 -50.35
C SER A 207 -11.15 -22.88 -50.81
N SER A 208 -11.96 -21.93 -50.38
CA SER A 208 -13.35 -21.81 -50.88
C SER A 208 -13.42 -21.25 -52.30
N LYS A 209 -12.54 -20.30 -52.66
CA LYS A 209 -12.50 -19.69 -54.01
C LYS A 209 -12.06 -20.69 -55.08
N SER A 210 -11.13 -21.60 -54.77
CA SER A 210 -10.65 -22.59 -55.77
C SER A 210 -11.71 -23.61 -56.19
N VAL A 211 -12.78 -23.80 -55.41
CA VAL A 211 -13.88 -24.74 -55.74
C VAL A 211 -14.93 -24.09 -56.66
N SER A 212 -14.95 -22.76 -56.77
CA SER A 212 -15.90 -22.04 -57.62
C SER A 212 -15.40 -21.77 -59.04
N ASN A 213 -14.10 -21.93 -59.30
CA ASN A 213 -13.49 -21.69 -60.62
C ASN A 213 -13.40 -22.96 -61.51
N GLU A 214 -13.99 -24.08 -61.09
CA GLU A 214 -14.09 -25.32 -61.89
C GLU A 214 -15.55 -25.66 -62.27
N ILE A 215 -16.40 -24.65 -62.47
CA ILE A 215 -17.71 -24.79 -63.13
C ILE A 215 -17.70 -23.86 -64.34
#